data_AF-A0A9C8M1D3-F1
#
_entry.id   AF-A0A9C8M1D3-F1
#
_cell.length_a   1.000
_cell.length_b   1.000
_cell.length_c   1.000
_cell.angle_alpha   90.00
_cell.angle_beta   90.00
_cell.angle_gamma   90.00
#
_symmetry.space_group_name_H-M   'P 1'
#
loop_
_entity.id
_entity.type
_entity.pdbx_description
1 polymer ?
#
loop_
_entity_poly.entity_id
_entity_poly.type
_entity_poly.pdbx_seq_one_letter_code
_entity_poly.pdbx_strand_id
1 'polypeptide(L)'
;MRFSPQKPVKRAVQRDEDPISKWCREEWPGYRGLITCGHCGCAITAQKKKGRYIYYHCSEKRGPCKENGYIKEEELTEQYSEYLDTFKLPEELYGELVKVIRELHDLKSRDVEQRITILNAEASRIRRKRNSIYQDKLNGSIKNGFWKEHHDELSKELEGVSGKLQRIDKADLEFFALAERILAFLKDVSGMFKGGNMRVKREILKLMVRTSRLSSGRLINSGTEPFSTLKNRTLPPLVGEERFELSTSCSQSRRA
;
A
#
# COMPACT_ATOMS: atom_id res chain seq x y z
N MET A 1 38.08 30.07 62.02
CA MET A 1 37.79 29.72 60.61
C MET A 1 36.48 28.94 60.58
N ARG A 2 35.39 29.56 60.11
CA ARG A 2 34.04 28.95 60.11
C ARG A 2 33.82 28.25 58.76
N PHE A 3 33.72 26.93 58.77
CA PHE A 3 33.34 26.15 57.59
C PHE A 3 31.82 26.28 57.37
N SER A 4 31.44 26.76 56.19
CA SER A 4 30.05 26.86 55.76
C SER A 4 29.56 25.48 55.28
N PRO A 5 28.41 24.96 55.73
CA PRO A 5 27.90 23.67 55.27
C PRO A 5 27.32 23.82 53.85
N GLN A 6 27.79 22.99 52.91
CA GLN A 6 27.24 22.95 51.56
C GLN A 6 25.80 22.42 51.59
N LYS A 7 24.90 23.10 50.86
CA LYS A 7 23.51 22.68 50.69
C LYS A 7 23.43 21.43 49.79
N PRO A 8 22.51 20.49 50.05
CA PRO A 8 22.35 19.31 49.21
C PRO A 8 21.81 19.70 47.83
N VAL A 9 22.53 19.29 46.78
CA VAL A 9 22.10 19.44 45.39
C VAL A 9 20.98 18.45 45.12
N LYS A 10 19.74 18.93 44.96
CA LYS A 10 18.63 18.10 44.49
C LYS A 10 18.90 17.71 43.04
N ARG A 11 19.25 16.44 42.79
CA ARG A 11 19.25 15.86 41.45
C ARG A 11 17.82 15.86 40.93
N ALA A 12 17.54 16.64 39.89
CA ALA A 12 16.30 16.54 39.15
C ALA A 12 16.25 15.14 38.51
N VAL A 13 15.34 14.29 39.00
CA VAL A 13 14.97 13.05 38.32
C VAL A 13 14.28 13.48 37.04
N GLN A 14 14.98 13.37 35.91
CA GLN A 14 14.37 13.46 34.59
C GLN A 14 13.30 12.37 34.54
N ARG A 15 12.03 12.78 34.54
CA ARG A 15 10.95 11.88 34.15
C ARG A 15 11.13 11.67 32.67
N ASP A 16 11.76 10.58 32.28
CA ASP A 16 11.84 10.16 30.89
C ASP A 16 10.40 10.05 30.38
N GLU A 17 10.00 11.02 29.54
CA GLU A 17 8.70 11.02 28.91
C GLU A 17 8.64 9.84 27.95
N ASP A 18 7.80 8.86 28.29
CA ASP A 18 7.59 7.64 27.51
C ASP A 18 7.25 8.01 26.05
N PRO A 19 8.06 7.61 25.04
CA PRO A 19 7.93 8.12 23.67
C PRO A 19 6.59 7.78 23.02
N ILE A 20 5.87 6.78 23.54
CA ILE A 20 4.56 6.35 23.06
C ILE A 20 3.46 7.33 23.50
N SER A 21 3.63 8.04 24.62
CA SER A 21 2.63 8.98 25.17
C SER A 21 2.49 10.28 24.38
N LYS A 22 3.50 10.64 23.57
CA LYS A 22 3.51 11.84 22.74
C LYS A 22 2.62 11.72 21.50
N TRP A 23 2.43 10.50 20.99
CA TRP A 23 1.61 10.22 19.80
C TRP A 23 0.10 10.14 20.09
N CYS A 24 -0.30 10.03 21.37
CA CYS A 24 -1.71 9.96 21.76
C CYS A 24 -2.41 11.34 21.88
N ARG A 25 -1.71 12.45 21.62
CA ARG A 25 -2.23 13.83 21.83
C ARG A 25 -2.73 14.56 20.58
N GLU A 26 -2.57 14.03 19.36
CA GLU A 26 -2.74 14.83 18.12
C GLU A 26 -3.91 14.44 17.18
N GLU A 27 -4.95 13.76 17.65
CA GLU A 27 -6.10 13.40 16.78
C GLU A 27 -7.39 14.19 17.05
N TRP A 28 -7.31 15.23 17.87
CA TRP A 28 -8.41 16.15 18.11
C TRP A 28 -8.26 17.46 17.32
N PRO A 29 -9.23 17.88 16.50
CA PRO A 29 -10.48 17.20 16.12
C PRO A 29 -10.33 16.27 14.91
N GLY A 30 -11.11 15.19 14.90
CA GLY A 30 -10.97 14.05 14.01
C GLY A 30 -11.10 14.30 12.51
N TYR A 31 -11.90 15.26 12.08
CA TYR A 31 -12.08 15.62 10.66
C TYR A 31 -11.49 16.97 10.28
N ARG A 32 -10.78 17.64 11.21
CA ARG A 32 -10.15 18.93 10.94
C ARG A 32 -9.11 18.79 9.82
N GLY A 33 -9.09 19.77 8.92
CA GLY A 33 -8.20 19.80 7.76
C GLY A 33 -8.67 18.95 6.58
N LEU A 34 -9.77 18.20 6.70
CA LEU A 34 -10.36 17.42 5.61
C LEU A 34 -11.56 18.12 4.96
N ILE A 35 -12.17 19.08 5.64
CA ILE A 35 -13.44 19.70 5.24
C ILE A 35 -13.28 21.21 5.04
N THR A 36 -13.86 21.71 3.96
CA THR A 36 -13.98 23.14 3.65
C THR A 36 -15.45 23.56 3.59
N CYS A 37 -15.75 24.80 3.92
CA CYS A 37 -17.10 25.37 3.80
C CYS A 37 -17.44 25.56 2.32
N GLY A 38 -18.59 25.05 1.89
CA GLY A 38 -19.08 25.19 0.53
C GLY A 38 -19.42 26.63 0.15
N HIS A 39 -19.79 27.48 1.12
CA HIS A 39 -20.14 28.88 0.88
C HIS A 39 -18.94 29.82 0.78
N CYS A 40 -18.05 29.86 1.79
CA CYS A 40 -16.93 30.82 1.83
C CYS A 40 -15.54 30.20 1.56
N GLY A 41 -15.46 28.87 1.42
CA GLY A 41 -14.20 28.14 1.22
C GLY A 41 -13.27 28.11 2.44
N CYS A 42 -13.67 28.64 3.60
CA CYS A 42 -12.89 28.54 4.82
C CYS A 42 -12.81 27.09 5.31
N ALA A 43 -11.75 26.75 6.05
CA ALA A 43 -11.67 25.47 6.72
C ALA A 43 -12.78 25.32 7.76
N ILE A 44 -13.36 24.13 7.84
CA ILE A 44 -14.25 23.76 8.95
C ILE A 44 -13.37 23.41 10.17
N THR A 45 -13.70 24.00 11.31
CA THR A 45 -13.05 23.74 12.59
C THR A 45 -14.02 23.00 13.51
N ALA A 46 -13.54 22.51 14.65
CA ALA A 46 -14.39 21.87 15.63
C ALA A 46 -14.27 22.49 17.02
N GLN A 47 -15.34 22.40 17.79
CA GLN A 47 -15.46 22.85 19.16
C GLN A 47 -15.97 21.71 20.05
N LYS A 48 -15.38 21.56 21.24
CA LYS A 48 -15.85 20.63 22.28
C LYS A 48 -16.91 21.30 23.14
N LYS A 49 -18.07 20.68 23.32
CA LYS A 49 -19.12 21.11 24.26
C LYS A 49 -19.38 20.03 25.31
N LYS A 50 -19.56 20.46 26.57
CA LYS A 50 -19.83 19.59 27.73
C LYS A 50 -18.83 18.44 27.90
N GLY A 51 -17.56 18.67 27.57
CA GLY A 51 -16.48 17.70 27.76
C GLY A 51 -16.54 16.43 26.89
N ARG A 52 -17.61 16.20 26.11
CA ARG A 52 -17.80 14.98 25.31
C ARG A 52 -18.29 15.19 23.88
N TYR A 53 -19.10 16.23 23.63
CA TYR A 53 -19.71 16.43 22.31
C TYR A 53 -18.81 17.28 21.42
N ILE A 54 -18.69 16.88 20.16
CA ILE A 54 -17.85 17.56 19.17
C ILE A 54 -18.76 18.14 18.10
N TYR A 55 -18.64 19.45 17.88
CA TYR A 55 -19.38 20.14 16.84
C TYR A 55 -18.43 20.80 15.87
N TYR A 56 -18.72 20.68 14.59
CA TYR A 56 -17.97 21.30 13.51
C TYR A 56 -18.73 22.52 12.97
N HIS A 57 -18.00 23.58 12.65
CA HIS A 57 -18.56 24.82 12.10
C HIS A 57 -17.53 25.52 11.19
N CYS A 58 -18.01 26.47 10.38
CA CYS A 58 -17.13 27.31 9.58
C CYS A 58 -16.22 28.14 10.50
N SER A 59 -14.93 28.24 10.17
CA SER A 59 -14.00 29.05 10.96
C SER A 59 -14.18 30.57 10.81
N GLU A 60 -15.00 31.03 9.86
CA GLU A 60 -15.33 32.45 9.61
C GLU A 60 -14.09 33.37 9.43
N LYS A 61 -12.93 32.80 9.09
CA LYS A 61 -11.68 33.55 8.92
C LYS A 61 -11.72 34.60 7.81
N ARG A 62 -12.66 34.48 6.86
CA ARG A 62 -12.88 35.42 5.76
C ARG A 62 -14.06 36.37 6.02
N GLY A 63 -14.52 36.47 7.26
CA GLY A 63 -15.69 37.25 7.65
C GLY A 63 -16.91 36.38 7.94
N PRO A 64 -18.04 37.00 8.32
CA PRO A 64 -19.25 36.31 8.71
C PRO A 64 -19.75 35.42 7.57
N CYS A 65 -19.90 34.13 7.85
CA CYS A 65 -20.45 33.18 6.90
C CYS A 65 -21.99 33.24 6.96
N LYS A 66 -22.67 33.02 5.83
CA LYS A 66 -24.13 32.81 5.85
C LYS A 66 -24.52 31.43 6.39
N GLU A 67 -23.53 30.53 6.45
CA GLU A 67 -23.65 29.13 6.83
C GLU A 67 -23.09 28.94 8.24
N ASN A 68 -23.86 29.36 9.26
CA ASN A 68 -23.46 29.36 10.68
C ASN A 68 -23.99 28.14 11.44
N GLY A 69 -24.25 27.04 10.74
CA GLY A 69 -24.69 25.78 11.33
C GLY A 69 -23.57 25.05 12.06
N TYR A 70 -23.91 24.43 13.19
CA TYR A 70 -23.05 23.45 13.86
C TYR A 70 -23.52 22.05 13.47
N ILE A 71 -22.59 21.21 13.01
CA ILE A 71 -22.86 19.79 12.72
C ILE A 71 -22.14 18.90 13.74
N LYS A 72 -22.79 17.83 14.18
CA LYS A 72 -22.18 16.87 15.12
C LYS A 72 -21.15 15.99 14.42
N GLU A 73 -20.12 15.52 15.13
CA GLU A 73 -19.14 14.60 14.56
C GLU A 73 -19.76 13.27 14.13
N GLU A 74 -20.75 12.79 14.88
CA GLU A 74 -21.49 11.57 14.57
C GLU A 74 -22.22 11.70 13.23
N GLU A 75 -22.79 12.88 12.95
CA GLU A 75 -23.50 13.15 11.69
C GLU A 75 -22.53 13.24 10.50
N LEU A 76 -21.36 13.85 10.68
CA LEU A 76 -20.30 13.82 9.67
C LEU A 76 -19.82 12.39 9.40
N THR A 77 -19.69 11.58 10.45
CA THR A 77 -19.28 10.17 10.34
C THR A 77 -20.30 9.38 9.53
N GLU A 78 -21.59 9.59 9.77
CA GLU A 78 -22.64 8.91 9.00
C GLU A 78 -22.60 9.31 7.53
N GLN A 79 -22.52 10.60 7.22
CA GLN A 79 -22.43 11.08 5.84
C GLN A 79 -21.19 10.57 5.10
N TYR A 80 -20.04 10.46 5.78
CA TYR A 80 -18.86 9.83 5.20
C TYR A 80 -19.07 8.33 4.97
N SER A 81 -19.71 7.63 5.90
CA SER A 81 -20.04 6.21 5.75
C SER A 81 -20.94 5.98 4.54
N GLU A 82 -22.00 6.76 4.40
CA GLU A 82 -22.92 6.70 3.25
C GLU A 82 -22.17 6.95 1.93
N TYR A 83 -21.25 7.92 1.91
CA TYR A 83 -20.42 8.17 0.75
C TYR A 83 -19.49 6.98 0.43
N LEU A 84 -18.87 6.37 1.45
CA LEU A 84 -18.00 5.21 1.30
C LEU A 84 -18.77 3.96 0.84
N ASP A 85 -20.03 3.81 1.24
CA ASP A 85 -20.91 2.74 0.76
C ASP A 85 -21.17 2.82 -0.74
N THR A 86 -21.02 3.99 -1.37
CA THR A 86 -21.16 4.11 -2.84
C THR A 86 -20.05 3.42 -3.63
N PHE A 87 -18.92 3.07 -2.99
CA PHE A 87 -17.83 2.32 -3.61
C PHE A 87 -17.97 0.81 -3.46
N LYS A 88 -18.96 0.33 -2.69
CA LYS A 88 -19.18 -1.11 -2.54
C LYS A 88 -19.62 -1.72 -3.88
N LEU A 89 -18.97 -2.83 -4.21
CA LEU A 89 -19.35 -3.67 -5.33
C LEU A 89 -20.58 -4.50 -4.96
N PRO A 90 -21.51 -4.75 -5.90
CA PRO A 90 -22.51 -5.80 -5.75
C PRO A 90 -21.85 -7.14 -5.37
N GLU A 91 -22.48 -7.93 -4.51
CA GLU A 91 -21.87 -9.16 -3.98
C GLU A 91 -21.57 -10.17 -5.10
N GLU A 92 -22.43 -10.24 -6.11
CA GLU A 92 -22.26 -11.09 -7.28
C GLU A 92 -20.99 -10.69 -8.06
N LEU A 93 -20.86 -9.39 -8.36
CA LEU A 93 -19.71 -8.85 -9.08
C LEU A 93 -18.41 -9.00 -8.28
N TYR A 94 -18.47 -8.77 -6.96
CA TYR A 94 -17.33 -9.00 -6.07
C TYR A 94 -16.86 -10.46 -6.11
N GLY A 95 -17.80 -11.41 -6.01
CA GLY A 95 -17.52 -12.84 -6.05
C GLY A 95 -16.85 -13.26 -7.37
N GLU A 96 -17.38 -12.77 -8.50
CA GLU A 96 -16.81 -13.02 -9.82
C GLU A 96 -15.40 -12.44 -9.96
N LEU A 97 -15.17 -11.18 -9.57
CA LEU A 97 -13.85 -10.54 -9.66
C LEU A 97 -12.81 -11.26 -8.81
N VAL A 98 -13.14 -11.59 -7.56
CA VAL A 98 -12.22 -12.29 -6.66
C VAL A 98 -11.88 -13.66 -7.22
N LYS A 99 -12.86 -14.38 -7.78
CA LYS A 99 -12.63 -15.67 -8.42
C LYS A 99 -11.65 -15.54 -9.59
N VAL A 100 -11.90 -14.61 -10.52
CA VAL A 100 -11.04 -14.40 -11.70
C VAL A 100 -9.62 -14.02 -11.29
N ILE A 101 -9.45 -13.10 -10.34
CA ILE A 101 -8.12 -12.68 -9.87
C ILE A 101 -7.37 -13.85 -9.26
N ARG A 102 -8.03 -14.68 -8.43
CA ARG A 102 -7.40 -15.86 -7.82
C ARG A 102 -7.01 -16.90 -8.86
N GLU A 103 -7.87 -17.16 -9.84
CA GLU A 103 -7.56 -18.10 -10.93
C GLU A 103 -6.34 -17.63 -11.74
N LEU A 104 -6.26 -16.34 -12.06
CA LEU A 104 -5.11 -15.75 -12.74
C LEU A 104 -3.84 -15.78 -11.89
N HIS A 105 -3.97 -15.46 -10.59
CA HIS A 105 -2.86 -15.51 -9.64
C HIS A 105 -2.30 -16.93 -9.49
N ASP A 106 -3.17 -17.93 -9.35
CA ASP A 106 -2.78 -19.34 -9.24
C ASP A 106 -2.11 -19.83 -10.52
N LEU A 107 -2.67 -19.48 -11.69
CA LEU A 107 -2.09 -19.84 -12.99
C LEU A 107 -0.68 -19.25 -13.13
N LYS A 108 -0.53 -17.96 -12.80
CA LYS A 108 0.77 -17.27 -12.88
C LYS A 108 1.76 -17.83 -11.86
N SER A 109 1.31 -18.11 -10.64
CA SER A 109 2.14 -18.70 -9.59
C SER A 109 2.71 -20.04 -10.03
N ARG A 110 1.87 -20.91 -10.60
CA ARG A 110 2.30 -22.21 -11.12
C ARG A 110 3.31 -22.08 -12.25
N ASP A 111 3.10 -21.17 -13.21
CA ASP A 111 4.05 -20.92 -14.30
C ASP A 111 5.42 -20.44 -13.77
N VAL A 112 5.42 -19.51 -12.82
CA VAL A 112 6.64 -19.02 -12.16
C VAL A 112 7.35 -20.15 -11.40
N GLU A 113 6.62 -20.92 -10.60
CA GLU A 113 7.15 -22.06 -9.84
C GLU A 113 7.74 -23.14 -10.75
N GLN A 114 7.07 -23.48 -11.84
CA GLN A 114 7.56 -24.45 -12.82
C GLN A 114 8.88 -23.97 -13.46
N ARG A 115 8.96 -22.70 -13.87
CA ARG A 115 10.19 -22.11 -14.45
C ARG A 115 11.34 -22.14 -13.45
N ILE A 116 11.09 -21.75 -12.20
CA ILE A 116 12.08 -21.80 -11.12
C ILE A 116 12.55 -23.24 -10.90
N THR A 117 11.63 -24.19 -10.89
CA THR A 117 11.92 -25.62 -10.68
C THR A 117 12.81 -26.18 -11.79
N ILE A 118 12.48 -25.90 -13.05
CA ILE A 118 13.25 -26.33 -14.22
C ILE A 118 14.66 -25.75 -14.18
N LEU A 119 14.80 -24.44 -13.96
CA LEU A 119 16.11 -23.78 -13.91
C LEU A 119 16.95 -24.25 -12.73
N ASN A 120 16.34 -24.51 -11.56
CA ASN A 120 17.05 -25.07 -10.41
C ASN A 120 17.53 -26.50 -10.68
N ALA A 121 16.74 -27.32 -11.36
CA ALA A 121 17.14 -28.66 -11.78
C ALA A 121 18.32 -28.61 -12.78
N GLU A 122 18.29 -27.69 -13.73
CA GLU A 122 19.37 -27.42 -14.69
C GLU A 122 20.66 -26.98 -13.97
N ALA A 123 20.58 -25.97 -13.11
CA ALA A 123 21.70 -25.51 -12.30
C ALA A 123 22.29 -26.63 -11.44
N SER A 124 21.44 -27.48 -10.86
CA SER A 124 21.87 -28.63 -10.05
C SER A 124 22.62 -29.67 -10.90
N ARG A 125 22.16 -29.93 -12.13
CA ARG A 125 22.84 -30.81 -13.08
C ARG A 125 24.21 -30.28 -13.45
N ILE A 126 24.33 -28.99 -13.76
CA ILE A 126 25.62 -28.33 -14.10
C ILE A 126 26.57 -28.39 -12.90
N ARG A 127 26.09 -28.07 -11.69
CA ARG A 127 26.91 -28.16 -10.45
C ARG A 127 27.42 -29.58 -10.20
N ARG A 128 26.59 -30.61 -10.42
CA ARG A 128 27.02 -32.02 -10.30
C ARG A 128 28.13 -32.35 -11.30
N LYS A 129 27.99 -31.95 -12.57
CA LYS A 129 29.05 -32.13 -13.59
C LYS A 129 30.35 -31.44 -13.19
N ARG A 130 30.27 -30.19 -12.72
CA ARG A 130 31.44 -29.41 -12.27
C ARG A 130 32.12 -30.07 -11.07
N ASN A 131 31.36 -30.63 -10.14
CA ASN A 131 31.93 -31.38 -9.02
C ASN A 131 32.59 -32.68 -9.48
N SER A 132 32.01 -33.40 -10.45
CA SER A 132 32.59 -34.62 -11.00
C SER A 132 33.97 -34.36 -11.64
N ILE A 133 34.06 -33.38 -12.55
CA ILE A 133 35.33 -33.07 -13.22
C ILE A 133 36.39 -32.56 -12.23
N TYR A 134 35.97 -31.91 -11.14
CA TYR A 134 36.87 -31.54 -10.05
C TYR A 134 37.42 -32.76 -9.31
N GLN A 135 36.59 -33.76 -9.01
CA GLN A 135 37.05 -35.03 -8.41
C GLN A 135 38.02 -35.78 -9.34
N ASP A 136 37.71 -35.87 -10.64
CA ASP A 136 38.59 -36.50 -11.63
C ASP A 136 39.95 -35.79 -11.71
N LYS A 137 39.97 -34.47 -11.53
CA LYS A 137 41.21 -33.68 -11.45
C LYS A 137 42.04 -34.01 -10.22
N LEU A 138 41.39 -34.14 -9.05
CA LEU A 138 42.05 -34.51 -7.80
C LEU A 138 42.65 -35.92 -7.85
N ASN A 139 41.95 -36.85 -8.52
CA ASN A 139 42.41 -38.22 -8.74
C ASN A 139 43.53 -38.35 -9.78
N GLY A 140 43.96 -37.23 -10.39
CA GLY A 140 44.99 -37.22 -11.42
C GLY A 140 44.54 -37.79 -12.78
N SER A 141 43.24 -38.07 -12.95
CA SER A 141 42.69 -38.71 -14.15
C SER A 141 42.64 -37.77 -15.37
N ILE A 142 42.74 -36.45 -15.15
CA ILE A 142 42.68 -35.44 -16.22
C ILE A 142 43.76 -34.36 -16.12
N LYS A 143 44.22 -33.88 -17.29
CA LYS A 143 45.21 -32.81 -17.42
C LYS A 143 44.63 -31.44 -17.04
N ASN A 144 45.50 -30.53 -16.62
CA ASN A 144 45.08 -29.20 -16.13
C ASN A 144 44.36 -28.35 -17.18
N GLY A 145 44.84 -28.35 -18.44
CA GLY A 145 44.22 -27.59 -19.53
C GLY A 145 42.79 -28.03 -19.79
N PHE A 146 42.56 -29.35 -19.89
CA PHE A 146 41.23 -29.94 -20.09
C PHE A 146 40.26 -29.61 -18.95
N TRP A 147 40.73 -29.72 -17.70
CA TRP A 147 39.92 -29.32 -16.54
C TRP A 147 39.53 -27.83 -16.62
N LYS A 148 40.49 -26.95 -16.92
CA LYS A 148 40.26 -25.50 -16.93
C LYS A 148 39.23 -25.11 -18.00
N GLU A 149 39.37 -25.63 -19.22
CA GLU A 149 38.45 -25.36 -20.32
C GLU A 149 37.01 -25.73 -19.97
N HIS A 150 36.77 -26.96 -19.51
CA HIS A 150 35.44 -27.43 -19.15
C HIS A 150 34.90 -26.82 -17.85
N HIS A 151 35.77 -26.49 -16.89
CA HIS A 151 35.37 -25.77 -15.69
C HIS A 151 34.85 -24.36 -16.05
N ASP A 152 35.55 -23.65 -16.93
CA ASP A 152 35.17 -22.31 -17.38
C ASP A 152 33.87 -22.33 -18.19
N GLU A 153 33.68 -23.34 -19.05
CA GLU A 153 32.43 -23.57 -19.79
C GLU A 153 31.24 -23.82 -18.84
N LEU A 154 31.35 -24.77 -17.92
CA LEU A 154 30.30 -25.08 -16.95
C LEU A 154 30.01 -23.89 -16.02
N SER A 155 31.03 -23.09 -15.70
CA SER A 155 30.86 -21.87 -14.89
C SER A 155 30.05 -20.82 -15.66
N LYS A 156 30.34 -20.61 -16.94
CA LYS A 156 29.55 -19.72 -17.82
C LYS A 156 28.10 -20.20 -17.98
N GLU A 157 27.88 -21.51 -18.16
CA GLU A 157 26.53 -22.07 -18.21
C GLU A 157 25.77 -21.80 -16.90
N LEU A 158 26.42 -22.02 -15.75
CA LEU A 158 25.82 -21.78 -14.44
C LEU A 158 25.48 -20.30 -14.20
N GLU A 159 26.35 -19.39 -14.63
CA GLU A 159 26.08 -17.95 -14.63
C GLU A 159 24.88 -17.61 -15.51
N GLY A 160 24.76 -18.23 -16.70
CA GLY A 160 23.62 -18.07 -17.58
C GLY A 160 22.30 -18.49 -16.93
N VAL A 161 22.26 -19.66 -16.28
CA VAL A 161 21.08 -20.15 -15.57
C VAL A 161 20.75 -19.26 -14.35
N SER A 162 21.77 -18.81 -13.61
CA SER A 162 21.60 -17.86 -12.50
C SER A 162 20.99 -16.53 -12.98
N GLY A 163 21.47 -16.01 -14.12
CA GLY A 163 20.90 -14.81 -14.73
C GLY A 163 19.45 -14.99 -15.15
N LYS A 164 19.07 -16.15 -15.69
CA LYS A 164 17.65 -16.46 -15.99
C LYS A 164 16.80 -16.47 -14.73
N LEU A 165 17.27 -17.09 -13.64
CA LEU A 165 16.57 -17.10 -12.34
C LEU A 165 16.36 -15.69 -11.79
N GLN A 166 17.36 -14.82 -11.89
CA GLN A 166 17.26 -13.42 -11.44
C GLN A 166 16.28 -12.58 -12.27
N ARG A 167 16.09 -12.94 -13.55
CA ARG A 167 15.16 -12.24 -14.46
C ARG A 167 13.71 -12.71 -14.32
N ILE A 168 13.44 -13.74 -13.51
CA ILE A 168 12.05 -14.12 -13.24
C ILE A 168 11.42 -13.00 -12.44
N ASP A 169 10.60 -12.22 -13.14
CA ASP A 169 9.83 -11.14 -12.55
C ASP A 169 8.65 -11.72 -11.75
N LYS A 170 8.51 -11.21 -10.52
CA LYS A 170 7.41 -11.54 -9.61
C LYS A 170 6.42 -10.39 -9.48
N ALA A 171 6.59 -9.29 -10.21
CA ALA A 171 5.71 -8.14 -10.18
C ALA A 171 4.25 -8.51 -10.45
N ASP A 172 4.00 -9.45 -11.38
CA ASP A 172 2.65 -9.95 -11.64
C ASP A 172 2.00 -10.60 -10.40
N LEU A 173 2.78 -11.37 -9.63
CA LEU A 173 2.28 -12.03 -8.42
C LEU A 173 1.96 -11.00 -7.33
N GLU A 174 2.85 -10.03 -7.13
CA GLU A 174 2.63 -8.92 -6.19
C GLU A 174 1.43 -8.07 -6.60
N PHE A 175 1.22 -7.88 -7.91
CA PHE A 175 0.06 -7.17 -8.45
C PHE A 175 -1.25 -7.90 -8.11
N PHE A 176 -1.34 -9.20 -8.35
CA PHE A 176 -2.56 -9.95 -8.01
C PHE A 176 -2.81 -9.98 -6.51
N ALA A 177 -1.77 -10.17 -5.70
CA ALA A 177 -1.89 -10.10 -4.24
C ALA A 177 -2.37 -8.73 -3.76
N LEU A 178 -1.89 -7.64 -4.38
CA LEU A 178 -2.37 -6.29 -4.11
C LEU A 178 -3.84 -6.10 -4.54
N ALA A 179 -4.22 -6.61 -5.71
CA ALA A 179 -5.58 -6.53 -6.23
C ALA A 179 -6.59 -7.22 -5.28
N GLU A 180 -6.27 -8.41 -4.78
CA GLU A 180 -7.11 -9.11 -3.78
C GLU A 180 -7.30 -8.29 -2.51
N ARG A 181 -6.22 -7.66 -2.01
CA ARG A 181 -6.27 -6.79 -0.82
C ARG A 181 -7.14 -5.55 -1.05
N ILE A 182 -7.01 -4.91 -2.21
CA ILE A 182 -7.81 -3.73 -2.58
C ILE A 182 -9.30 -4.12 -2.65
N LEU A 183 -9.63 -5.24 -3.28
CA LEU A 183 -11.02 -5.70 -3.34
C LEU A 183 -11.57 -6.02 -1.96
N ALA A 184 -10.82 -6.73 -1.12
CA ALA A 184 -11.21 -7.02 0.26
C ALA A 184 -11.45 -5.73 1.06
N PHE A 185 -10.60 -4.72 0.88
CA PHE A 185 -10.78 -3.40 1.49
C PHE A 185 -12.07 -2.73 1.01
N LEU A 186 -12.34 -2.68 -0.30
CA LEU A 186 -13.54 -2.06 -0.85
C LEU A 186 -14.84 -2.75 -0.41
N LYS A 187 -14.81 -4.07 -0.16
CA LYS A 187 -15.96 -4.82 0.34
C LYS A 187 -16.45 -4.31 1.70
N ASP A 188 -15.55 -4.00 2.62
CA ASP A 188 -15.88 -3.65 4.01
C ASP A 188 -15.47 -2.23 4.43
N VAL A 189 -15.10 -1.35 3.49
CA VAL A 189 -14.56 -0.02 3.82
C VAL A 189 -15.48 0.81 4.71
N SER A 190 -16.80 0.76 4.50
CA SER A 190 -17.77 1.47 5.33
C SER A 190 -17.86 0.89 6.76
N GLY A 191 -17.78 -0.44 6.90
CA GLY A 191 -17.73 -1.11 8.21
C GLY A 191 -16.45 -0.78 8.96
N MET A 192 -15.30 -0.88 8.28
CA MET A 192 -13.99 -0.47 8.80
C MET A 192 -13.97 1.00 9.22
N PHE A 193 -14.61 1.88 8.44
CA PHE A 193 -14.73 3.30 8.76
C PHE A 193 -15.59 3.53 10.01
N LYS A 194 -16.78 2.93 10.11
CA LYS A 194 -17.69 3.09 11.26
C LYS A 194 -17.08 2.54 12.56
N GLY A 195 -16.50 1.34 12.52
CA GLY A 195 -15.89 0.68 13.68
C GLY A 195 -14.47 1.16 14.03
N GLY A 196 -13.80 1.86 13.10
CA GLY A 196 -12.44 2.34 13.27
C GLY A 196 -12.30 3.49 14.26
N ASN A 197 -11.13 3.59 14.88
CA ASN A 197 -10.74 4.78 15.63
C ASN A 197 -10.51 5.99 14.69
N MET A 198 -10.29 7.17 15.25
CA MET A 198 -10.21 8.39 14.47
C MET A 198 -9.04 8.40 13.47
N ARG A 199 -7.90 7.80 13.84
CA ARG A 199 -6.78 7.56 12.92
C ARG A 199 -7.19 6.79 11.68
N VAL A 200 -7.83 5.64 11.87
CA VAL A 200 -8.27 4.76 10.78
C VAL A 200 -9.25 5.50 9.87
N LYS A 201 -10.21 6.21 10.46
CA LYS A 201 -11.15 7.06 9.72
C LYS A 201 -10.43 8.08 8.84
N ARG A 202 -9.44 8.80 9.39
CA ARG A 202 -8.66 9.79 8.63
C ARG A 202 -7.87 9.17 7.49
N GLU A 203 -7.25 8.01 7.71
CA GLU A 203 -6.47 7.34 6.66
C GLU A 203 -7.35 6.83 5.52
N ILE A 204 -8.52 6.25 5.82
CA ILE A 204 -9.52 5.87 4.80
C ILE A 204 -9.93 7.10 3.98
N LEU A 205 -10.23 8.22 4.64
CA LEU A 205 -10.64 9.45 3.95
C LEU A 205 -9.51 10.03 3.09
N LYS A 206 -8.26 10.07 3.57
CA LYS A 206 -7.11 10.52 2.77
C LYS A 206 -6.88 9.66 1.53
N LEU A 207 -7.15 8.36 1.63
CA LEU A 207 -7.00 7.43 0.53
C LEU A 207 -8.09 7.62 -0.53
N MET A 208 -9.36 7.66 -0.12
CA MET A 208 -10.50 7.56 -1.04
C MET A 208 -11.19 8.89 -1.36
N VAL A 209 -11.01 9.92 -0.52
CA VAL A 209 -11.69 11.21 -0.64
C VAL A 209 -10.70 12.30 -0.98
N ARG A 210 -10.84 12.87 -2.18
CA ARG A 210 -9.97 13.94 -2.66
C ARG A 210 -10.30 15.27 -1.99
N THR A 211 -11.57 15.65 -1.98
CA THR A 211 -12.05 16.86 -1.32
C THR A 211 -13.42 16.67 -0.70
N SER A 212 -13.64 17.30 0.46
CA SER A 212 -14.93 17.35 1.15
C SER A 212 -15.36 18.81 1.36
N ARG A 213 -16.57 19.15 0.91
CA ARG A 213 -17.17 20.47 1.10
C ARG A 213 -18.45 20.34 1.90
N LEU A 214 -18.57 21.07 3.01
CA LEU A 214 -19.77 21.12 3.83
C LEU A 214 -20.64 22.29 3.41
N SER A 215 -21.86 22.02 2.93
CA SER A 215 -22.87 23.04 2.66
C SER A 215 -24.23 22.59 3.17
N SER A 216 -24.87 23.44 3.96
CA SER A 216 -26.23 23.31 4.50
C SER A 216 -26.42 22.01 5.27
N GLY A 217 -25.40 21.65 6.06
CA GLY A 217 -25.37 20.42 6.84
C GLY A 217 -25.04 19.16 6.03
N ARG A 218 -24.78 19.26 4.72
CA ARG A 218 -24.43 18.11 3.87
C ARG A 218 -23.01 18.17 3.32
N LEU A 219 -22.32 17.03 3.33
CA LEU A 219 -21.02 16.83 2.71
C LEU A 219 -21.18 16.53 1.22
N ILE A 220 -20.51 17.34 0.41
CA ILE A 220 -20.31 17.13 -1.01
C ILE A 220 -18.86 16.65 -1.17
N ASN A 221 -18.71 15.35 -1.40
CA ASN A 221 -17.42 14.67 -1.49
C ASN A 221 -17.06 14.37 -2.95
N SER A 222 -15.77 14.41 -3.24
CA SER A 222 -15.18 13.97 -4.51
C SER A 222 -14.20 12.82 -4.26
N GLY A 223 -14.23 11.81 -5.12
CA GLY A 223 -13.39 10.63 -4.99
C GLY A 223 -11.97 10.88 -5.49
N THR A 224 -11.02 10.11 -4.96
CA THR A 224 -9.67 10.00 -5.51
C THR A 224 -9.65 8.92 -6.60
N GLU A 225 -8.96 9.14 -7.71
CA GLU A 225 -8.71 8.06 -8.69
C GLU A 225 -7.79 6.99 -8.07
N PRO A 226 -7.99 5.69 -8.38
CA PRO A 226 -8.94 5.11 -9.34
C PRO A 226 -10.36 4.87 -8.77
N PHE A 227 -10.61 5.16 -7.49
CA PHE A 227 -11.87 4.83 -6.83
C PHE A 227 -13.06 5.58 -7.40
N SER A 228 -12.87 6.83 -7.85
CA SER A 228 -13.93 7.60 -8.52
C SER A 228 -14.41 6.94 -9.81
N THR A 229 -13.52 6.30 -10.57
CA THR A 229 -13.91 5.51 -11.76
C THR A 229 -14.79 4.33 -11.38
N LEU A 230 -14.52 3.62 -10.28
CA LEU A 230 -15.34 2.50 -9.81
C LEU A 230 -16.76 2.90 -9.42
N LYS A 231 -16.95 4.14 -8.94
CA LYS A 231 -18.26 4.67 -8.58
C LYS A 231 -19.17 4.84 -9.80
N ASN A 232 -18.61 5.26 -10.93
CA ASN A 232 -19.33 5.43 -12.19
C ASN A 232 -19.27 4.12 -12.96
N ARG A 233 -20.18 3.18 -12.63
CA ARG A 233 -20.25 1.77 -13.07
C ARG A 233 -20.21 1.49 -14.59
N THR A 234 -20.00 2.49 -15.43
CA THR A 234 -19.46 2.31 -16.78
C THR A 234 -18.00 1.90 -16.68
N LEU A 235 -17.76 0.65 -16.32
CA LEU A 235 -16.50 0.00 -16.70
C LEU A 235 -16.48 0.05 -18.24
N PRO A 236 -15.44 0.63 -18.87
CA PRO A 236 -15.26 0.44 -20.30
C PRO A 236 -15.27 -1.08 -20.56
N PRO A 237 -15.91 -1.56 -21.64
CA PRO A 237 -15.91 -2.98 -21.95
C PRO A 237 -14.47 -3.48 -21.93
N LEU A 238 -14.19 -4.45 -21.03
CA LEU A 238 -12.90 -5.14 -20.96
C LEU A 238 -12.64 -6.00 -22.20
N VAL A 239 -13.59 -6.01 -23.14
CA VAL A 239 -13.49 -6.65 -24.44
C VAL A 239 -13.26 -5.56 -25.49
N GLY A 240 -12.03 -5.07 -25.51
CA GLY A 240 -11.42 -4.55 -26.73
C GLY A 240 -10.34 -5.54 -27.13
N GLU A 241 -10.37 -6.02 -28.38
CA GLU A 241 -9.37 -6.91 -28.98
C GLU A 241 -7.98 -6.27 -29.13
N GLU A 242 -7.61 -5.33 -28.26
CA GLU A 242 -6.23 -4.91 -28.14
C GLU A 242 -5.56 -5.92 -27.22
N ARG A 243 -4.87 -6.88 -27.84
CA ARG A 243 -3.78 -7.59 -27.18
C ARG A 243 -2.99 -6.53 -26.42
N PHE A 244 -3.02 -6.59 -25.09
CA PHE A 244 -2.01 -5.96 -24.27
C PHE A 244 -0.72 -6.72 -24.62
N GLU A 245 -0.10 -6.34 -25.74
CA GLU A 245 1.26 -6.71 -26.04
C GLU A 245 2.06 -6.06 -24.93
N LEU A 246 2.33 -6.84 -23.88
CA LEU A 246 3.44 -6.58 -22.96
C LEU A 246 4.62 -6.35 -23.88
N SER A 247 4.96 -5.09 -24.10
CA SER A 247 5.96 -4.68 -25.07
C SER A 247 7.23 -5.40 -24.69
N THR A 248 7.54 -6.46 -25.43
CA THR A 248 8.83 -7.11 -25.39
C THR A 248 9.76 -6.25 -26.23
N SER A 249 10.04 -5.02 -25.77
CA SER A 249 11.20 -4.27 -26.24
C SER A 249 12.45 -4.81 -25.56
N CYS A 250 12.68 -6.11 -25.72
CA CYS A 250 14.02 -6.68 -25.72
C CYS A 250 14.50 -6.67 -27.16
N SER A 251 14.88 -5.50 -27.66
CA SER A 251 15.61 -5.39 -28.93
C SER A 251 16.94 -4.69 -28.68
N GLN A 252 17.97 -5.52 -28.81
CA GLN A 252 19.38 -5.20 -28.95
C GLN A 252 19.65 -3.99 -29.86
N SER A 253 20.58 -3.12 -29.46
CA SER A 253 21.65 -2.62 -30.34
C SER A 253 22.94 -2.64 -29.50
N ARG A 254 23.83 -3.62 -29.68
CA ARG A 254 24.90 -3.71 -30.69
C ARG A 254 25.73 -2.43 -30.83
N ARG A 255 26.95 -2.54 -30.32
CA ARG A 255 28.22 -1.86 -30.69
C ARG A 255 28.16 -0.99 -31.95
N ALA A 256 28.66 0.23 -31.82
CA ALA A 256 29.76 0.74 -32.62
C ALA A 256 30.92 1.05 -31.67
#